data_AF-A0A1L3GME3-F1
#
_entry.id   AF-A0A1L3GME3-F1
#
_cell.length_a   1.000
_cell.length_b   1.000
_cell.length_c   1.000
_cell.angle_alpha   90.00
_cell.angle_beta   90.00
_cell.angle_gamma   90.00
#
_symmetry.space_group_name_H-M   'P 1'
#
loop_
_entity.id
_entity.type
_entity.pdbx_description
1 polymer ?
#
loop_
_entity_poly.entity_id
_entity_poly.type
_entity_poly.pdbx_seq_one_letter_code
_entity_poly.pdbx_strand_id
1 'polypeptide(L)'
;MQSPYVITISSEKGGVGKTTLATNLAIYLKALNEELPVTLFSFDNHFSVDRMFRIGKSPGDADVSGLFTGSRPEELLEVGEYGVQFIPSNRRLEDLPQVKEAGFDRLARTLATGALKGIVLIDTRPTLDILTRNALYAADRVIIPVKDAPSLENCKNLYDFCESQGISKRALRLLPCLIDSRIRYKGPFTDAYQLLKAYAINRGYRCMEGYIAKSPKVESLNTNPEGRIYPVLTHGRGTNVHLQFSHLARQVLLSFKECKQFRIDDLRQNLAAKQRQQDQALLKLRERLVPDCLICGKSLFDEKEDVSAKYYCETSDGQVSGYLEESCFSDLVFRHFYRSQKEISPSNPLRELFRESAQRSYFVMRMASTKNGFEKPGLTFHRFDENGLEISQKTIEVKEFESRFLHREKTRLYRLLETTVLAENVADNCFLLIRRAGSPSSPGILPAEQRSAFEQTLSNVSKKLR
;
A
#
# COMPACT_ATOMS: atom_id res chain seq x y z
N MET A 1 14.68 19.62 1.14
CA MET A 1 13.99 18.32 0.90
C MET A 1 12.52 18.59 0.69
N GLN A 2 11.86 17.83 -0.19
CA GLN A 2 10.43 17.99 -0.50
C GLN A 2 9.51 17.12 0.38
N SER A 3 10.06 16.27 1.24
CA SER A 3 9.31 15.49 2.23
C SER A 3 9.40 16.07 3.64
N PRO A 4 8.43 15.73 4.51
CA PRO A 4 8.55 16.00 5.93
C PRO A 4 9.52 15.01 6.60
N TYR A 5 10.20 15.48 7.64
CA TYR A 5 10.88 14.64 8.62
C TYR A 5 9.89 14.27 9.73
N VAL A 6 9.55 12.99 9.82
CA VAL A 6 8.48 12.52 10.69
C VAL A 6 9.06 12.05 12.03
N ILE A 7 8.53 12.61 13.11
CA ILE A 7 8.87 12.24 14.48
C ILE A 7 7.60 11.76 15.17
N THR A 8 7.61 10.49 15.57
CA THR A 8 6.51 9.90 16.32
C THR A 8 6.83 9.86 17.80
N ILE A 9 5.91 10.34 18.63
CA ILE A 9 6.00 10.27 20.08
C ILE A 9 5.03 9.18 20.54
N SER A 10 5.59 8.03 20.90
CA SER A 10 4.79 6.85 21.18
C SER A 10 5.25 6.09 22.41
N SER A 11 4.27 5.58 23.16
CA SER A 11 4.46 4.75 24.34
C SER A 11 3.11 4.11 24.67
N GLU A 12 3.10 2.79 24.79
CA GLU A 12 1.93 2.00 25.20
C GLU A 12 1.51 2.23 26.66
N LYS A 13 2.28 3.03 27.41
CA LYS A 13 1.87 3.48 28.74
C LYS A 13 1.19 4.84 28.68
N GLY A 14 0.00 4.91 29.28
CA GLY A 14 -0.70 6.18 29.53
C GLY A 14 0.03 7.05 30.56
N GLY A 15 -0.10 8.37 30.43
CA GLY A 15 0.42 9.32 31.43
C GLY A 15 1.94 9.34 31.59
N VAL A 16 2.69 9.12 30.50
CA VAL A 16 4.16 9.31 30.42
C VAL A 16 4.55 10.69 29.86
N GLY A 17 3.56 11.51 29.50
CA GLY A 17 3.76 12.86 28.96
C GLY A 17 3.85 12.95 27.43
N LYS A 18 3.31 12.00 26.65
CA LYS A 18 3.34 12.00 25.17
C LYS A 18 2.85 13.31 24.56
N THR A 19 1.61 13.67 24.85
CA THR A 19 0.99 14.90 24.33
C THR A 19 1.72 16.15 24.79
N THR A 20 2.08 16.26 26.07
CA THR A 20 2.87 17.39 26.58
C THR A 20 4.22 17.51 25.88
N LEU A 21 4.87 16.38 25.60
CA LEU A 21 6.13 16.33 24.86
C LEU A 21 5.92 16.79 23.42
N ALA A 22 4.89 16.28 22.74
CA ALA A 22 4.58 16.61 21.35
C ALA A 22 4.30 18.10 21.15
N THR A 23 3.37 18.63 21.94
CA THR A 23 2.93 20.02 21.78
C THR A 23 4.03 21.01 22.16
N ASN A 24 4.75 20.78 23.27
CA ASN A 24 5.84 21.67 23.65
C ASN A 24 7.03 21.53 22.71
N LEU A 25 7.39 20.32 22.27
CA LEU A 25 8.47 20.16 21.29
C LEU A 25 8.18 20.96 20.01
N ALA A 26 6.93 20.96 19.53
CA ALA A 26 6.53 21.76 18.37
C ALA A 26 6.84 23.25 18.55
N ILE A 27 6.45 23.80 19.70
CA ILE A 27 6.60 25.22 20.05
C ILE A 27 8.08 25.58 20.20
N TYR A 28 8.88 24.74 20.84
CA TYR A 28 10.32 25.00 20.99
C TYR A 28 11.06 24.88 19.65
N LEU A 29 10.64 23.99 18.75
CA LEU A 29 11.22 23.92 17.40
C LEU A 29 10.94 25.20 16.61
N LYS A 30 9.70 25.73 16.66
CA LYS A 30 9.35 27.03 16.08
C LYS A 30 10.13 28.18 16.72
N ALA A 31 10.29 28.17 18.05
CA ALA A 31 11.07 29.20 18.74
C ALA A 31 12.58 29.17 18.41
N LEU A 32 13.13 28.00 18.06
CA LEU A 32 14.52 27.87 17.63
C LEU A 32 14.72 28.20 16.14
N ASN A 33 13.68 28.07 15.32
CA ASN A 33 13.71 28.40 13.90
C ASN A 33 12.30 28.79 13.42
N GLU A 34 12.04 30.09 13.33
CA GLU A 34 10.73 30.65 12.98
C GLU A 34 10.28 30.29 11.57
N GLU A 35 11.21 30.12 10.63
CA GLU A 35 10.91 29.77 9.23
C GLU A 35 10.69 28.28 9.01
N LEU A 36 11.01 27.43 10.01
CA LEU A 36 10.82 25.99 9.89
C LEU A 36 9.32 25.66 9.97
N PRO A 37 8.73 24.98 8.97
CA PRO A 37 7.40 24.40 9.11
C PRO A 37 7.45 23.29 10.14
N VAL A 38 6.58 23.37 11.14
CA VAL A 38 6.42 22.35 12.18
C VAL A 38 4.93 22.03 12.24
N THR A 39 4.59 20.79 11.92
CA THR A 39 3.21 20.32 11.85
C THR A 39 2.95 19.27 12.91
N LEU A 40 1.83 19.35 13.62
CA LEU A 40 1.44 18.38 14.64
C LEU A 40 0.18 17.59 14.24
N PHE A 41 0.25 16.27 14.33
CA PHE A 41 -0.91 15.37 14.22
C PHE A 41 -1.18 14.72 15.58
N SER A 42 -2.45 14.71 16.01
CA SER A 42 -2.88 13.93 17.16
C SER A 42 -3.72 12.74 16.70
N PHE A 43 -3.24 11.54 16.96
CA PHE A 43 -4.05 10.31 16.84
C PHE A 43 -4.66 9.90 18.17
N ASP A 44 -4.42 10.67 19.23
CA ASP A 44 -5.13 10.56 20.49
C ASP A 44 -6.41 11.41 20.47
N ASN A 45 -7.48 10.91 21.08
CA ASN A 45 -8.80 11.56 21.12
C ASN A 45 -8.82 12.77 22.08
N HIS A 46 -7.67 13.15 22.62
CA HIS A 46 -7.51 14.23 23.56
C HIS A 46 -7.33 15.56 22.81
N PHE A 47 -8.28 16.49 22.99
CA PHE A 47 -8.30 17.85 22.41
C PHE A 47 -7.14 18.76 22.81
N SER A 48 -6.05 18.21 23.34
CA SER A 48 -4.93 19.00 23.83
C SER A 48 -4.29 19.82 22.71
N VAL A 49 -4.18 19.25 21.51
CA VAL A 49 -3.65 19.95 20.34
C VAL A 49 -4.56 21.12 19.98
N ASP A 50 -5.85 20.85 19.76
CA ASP A 50 -6.84 21.88 19.45
C ASP A 50 -6.91 22.98 20.51
N ARG A 51 -6.93 22.63 21.81
CA ARG A 51 -6.98 23.59 22.93
C ARG A 51 -5.71 24.43 23.09
N MET A 52 -4.58 23.95 22.58
CA MET A 52 -3.30 24.63 22.69
C MET A 52 -3.01 25.53 21.48
N PHE A 53 -3.44 25.12 20.29
CA PHE A 53 -3.04 25.74 19.03
C PHE A 53 -4.17 26.43 18.27
N ARG A 54 -5.44 26.02 18.43
CA ARG A 54 -6.51 26.57 17.58
C ARG A 54 -6.74 28.05 17.88
N ILE A 55 -6.72 28.84 16.81
CA ILE A 55 -7.06 30.26 16.83
C ILE A 55 -8.57 30.38 16.53
N GLY A 56 -9.34 30.99 17.43
CA GLY A 56 -10.79 31.09 17.29
C GLY A 56 -11.55 29.85 17.80
N LYS A 57 -12.87 29.81 17.57
CA LYS A 57 -13.78 28.83 18.21
C LYS A 57 -14.45 27.84 17.27
N SER A 58 -14.45 28.05 15.96
CA SER A 58 -15.17 27.17 15.03
C SER A 58 -14.30 25.98 14.64
N PRO A 59 -14.73 24.73 14.92
CA PRO A 59 -14.16 23.55 14.29
C PRO A 59 -14.40 23.64 12.77
N GLY A 60 -13.36 23.38 11.98
CA GLY A 60 -13.55 23.09 10.55
C GLY A 60 -14.09 21.68 10.34
N ASP A 61 -14.49 21.37 9.11
CA ASP A 61 -14.93 20.02 8.71
C ASP A 61 -13.76 19.06 8.44
N ALA A 62 -12.53 19.58 8.37
CA ALA A 62 -11.32 18.82 8.09
C ALA A 62 -10.60 18.41 9.39
N ASP A 63 -10.18 17.15 9.47
CA ASP A 63 -9.45 16.60 10.61
C ASP A 63 -8.50 15.46 10.19
N VAL A 64 -7.79 14.88 11.16
CA VAL A 64 -6.82 13.79 10.95
C VAL A 64 -7.39 12.55 10.26
N SER A 65 -8.71 12.35 10.22
CA SER A 65 -9.32 11.27 9.43
C SER A 65 -9.06 11.41 7.93
N GLY A 66 -8.93 12.65 7.43
CA GLY A 66 -8.58 12.96 6.04
C GLY A 66 -7.30 12.26 5.58
N LEU A 67 -6.33 12.09 6.51
CA LEU A 67 -5.06 11.41 6.24
C LEU A 67 -5.24 9.92 5.89
N PHE A 68 -6.36 9.33 6.29
CA PHE A 68 -6.69 7.93 6.05
C PHE A 68 -7.75 7.76 4.96
N THR A 69 -8.61 8.76 4.73
CA THR A 69 -9.67 8.72 3.70
C THR A 69 -9.23 9.21 2.32
N GLY A 70 -8.03 9.77 2.20
CA GLY A 70 -7.40 10.10 0.89
C GLY A 70 -7.29 11.59 0.57
N SER A 71 -7.61 12.47 1.52
CA SER A 71 -7.34 13.90 1.41
C SER A 71 -5.84 14.18 1.39
N ARG A 72 -5.42 15.27 0.73
CA ARG A 72 -4.02 15.68 0.79
C ARG A 72 -3.73 16.32 2.14
N PRO A 73 -2.61 16.02 2.81
CA PRO A 73 -2.33 16.57 4.13
C PRO A 73 -2.35 18.10 4.18
N GLU A 74 -1.86 18.78 3.13
CA GLU A 74 -1.86 20.24 3.02
C GLU A 74 -3.27 20.88 2.99
N GLU A 75 -4.30 20.13 2.57
CA GLU A 75 -5.70 20.58 2.55
C GLU A 75 -6.34 20.54 3.95
N LEU A 76 -5.72 19.82 4.88
CA LEU A 76 -6.23 19.60 6.24
C LEU A 76 -5.54 20.50 7.28
N LEU A 77 -4.53 21.28 6.88
CA LEU A 77 -3.72 22.08 7.79
C LEU A 77 -4.45 23.31 8.30
N GLU A 78 -4.35 23.53 9.60
CA GLU A 78 -4.59 24.83 10.23
C GLU A 78 -3.26 25.42 10.73
N VAL A 79 -3.12 26.74 10.66
CA VAL A 79 -2.02 27.47 11.33
C VAL A 79 -2.52 27.88 12.71
N GLY A 80 -1.87 27.37 13.74
CA GLY A 80 -2.20 27.64 15.13
C GLY A 80 -1.29 28.66 15.81
N GLU A 81 -1.55 28.85 17.09
CA GLU A 81 -0.73 29.65 18.01
C GLU A 81 0.76 29.27 17.90
N TYR A 82 1.64 30.23 18.16
CA TYR A 82 3.10 30.06 18.10
C TYR A 82 3.66 29.68 16.71
N GLY A 83 2.88 29.86 15.64
CA GLY A 83 3.27 29.54 14.26
C GLY A 83 3.41 28.03 14.00
N VAL A 84 2.82 27.20 14.85
CA VAL A 84 2.77 25.74 14.70
C VAL A 84 1.59 25.39 13.79
N GLN A 85 1.84 24.57 12.77
CA GLN A 85 0.77 23.99 11.97
C GLN A 85 0.22 22.76 12.69
N PHE A 86 -1.06 22.48 12.55
CA PHE A 86 -1.63 21.24 13.06
C PHE A 86 -2.80 20.79 12.18
N ILE A 87 -3.14 19.50 12.27
CA ILE A 87 -4.39 18.99 11.74
C ILE A 87 -5.32 18.74 12.92
N PRO A 88 -6.57 19.25 12.90
CA PRO A 88 -7.56 19.02 13.95
C PRO A 88 -7.71 17.55 14.34
N SER A 89 -7.92 17.29 15.63
CA SER A 89 -8.10 15.93 16.17
C SER A 89 -9.54 15.43 15.93
N ASN A 90 -9.72 14.12 15.73
CA ASN A 90 -11.04 13.50 15.58
C ASN A 90 -11.35 12.55 16.76
N ARG A 91 -12.52 12.73 17.42
CA ARG A 91 -12.94 11.90 18.58
C ARG A 91 -13.15 10.43 18.23
N ARG A 92 -13.65 10.18 17.02
CA ARG A 92 -14.11 8.88 16.53
C ARG A 92 -13.17 8.33 15.45
N LEU A 93 -11.91 8.78 15.46
CA LEU A 93 -10.92 8.39 14.45
C LEU A 93 -10.81 6.86 14.32
N GLU A 94 -10.87 6.14 15.43
CA GLU A 94 -10.83 4.67 15.47
C GLU A 94 -12.09 3.98 14.98
N ASP A 95 -13.23 4.67 14.96
CA ASP A 95 -14.51 4.08 14.58
C ASP A 95 -14.68 4.02 13.06
N LEU A 96 -13.93 4.85 12.33
CA LEU A 96 -14.03 5.00 10.89
C LEU A 96 -13.64 3.70 10.15
N PRO A 97 -14.49 3.17 9.27
CA PRO A 97 -14.18 1.97 8.49
C PRO A 97 -12.86 2.07 7.73
N GLN A 98 -12.57 3.24 7.15
CA GLN A 98 -11.35 3.49 6.39
C GLN A 98 -10.09 3.40 7.26
N VAL A 99 -10.18 3.70 8.55
CA VAL A 99 -9.08 3.54 9.51
C VAL A 99 -8.94 2.08 9.93
N LYS A 100 -10.06 1.38 10.16
CA LYS A 100 -10.07 -0.05 10.53
C LYS A 100 -9.53 -0.96 9.43
N GLU A 101 -9.84 -0.63 8.18
CA GLU A 101 -9.41 -1.37 6.98
C GLU A 101 -8.04 -0.90 6.46
N ALA A 102 -7.48 0.17 7.02
CA ALA A 102 -6.18 0.68 6.60
C ALA A 102 -5.05 -0.32 6.88
N GLY A 103 -4.12 -0.45 5.93
CA GLY A 103 -2.82 -1.03 6.20
C GLY A 103 -1.97 -0.15 7.13
N PHE A 104 -0.92 -0.71 7.72
CA PHE A 104 0.00 0.04 8.58
C PHE A 104 0.84 1.09 7.83
N ASP A 105 0.79 1.10 6.50
CA ASP A 105 1.55 2.00 5.63
C ASP A 105 0.70 3.12 5.01
N ARG A 106 -0.61 3.18 5.33
CA ARG A 106 -1.57 4.13 4.77
C ARG A 106 -1.11 5.59 4.94
N LEU A 107 -0.78 5.99 6.17
CA LEU A 107 -0.31 7.35 6.47
C LEU A 107 0.95 7.69 5.69
N ALA A 108 1.90 6.77 5.63
CA ALA A 108 3.17 7.01 4.94
C ALA A 108 2.98 7.18 3.43
N ARG A 109 2.02 6.46 2.82
CA ARG A 109 1.60 6.69 1.42
C ARG A 109 0.98 8.06 1.25
N THR A 110 0.06 8.46 2.13
CA THR A 110 -0.58 9.79 2.08
C THR A 110 0.46 10.91 2.17
N LEU A 111 1.44 10.78 3.07
CA LEU A 111 2.55 11.73 3.19
C LEU A 111 3.49 11.72 1.97
N ALA A 112 3.73 10.54 1.38
CA ALA A 112 4.55 10.42 0.18
C ALA A 112 3.90 11.07 -1.05
N THR A 113 2.56 11.09 -1.12
CA THR A 113 1.82 11.77 -2.20
C THR A 113 1.56 13.25 -1.92
N GLY A 114 1.65 13.68 -0.67
CA GLY A 114 1.44 15.06 -0.25
C GLY A 114 2.67 15.95 -0.41
N ALA A 115 2.49 17.24 -0.10
CA ALA A 115 3.51 18.29 -0.27
C ALA A 115 4.03 18.88 1.05
N LEU A 116 3.77 18.23 2.20
CA LEU A 116 4.26 18.69 3.50
C LEU A 116 5.79 18.75 3.56
N LYS A 117 6.30 19.73 4.28
CA LYS A 117 7.73 19.99 4.46
C LYS A 117 8.04 20.24 5.93
N GLY A 118 9.33 20.27 6.27
CA GLY A 118 9.78 20.58 7.63
C GLY A 118 9.65 19.38 8.55
N ILE A 119 9.25 19.61 9.80
CA ILE A 119 9.11 18.55 10.82
C ILE A 119 7.64 18.25 11.06
N VAL A 120 7.26 16.98 10.95
CA VAL A 120 5.94 16.49 11.36
C VAL A 120 6.08 15.74 12.68
N LEU A 121 5.38 16.20 13.71
CA LEU A 121 5.26 15.54 15.00
C LEU A 121 3.95 14.75 15.05
N ILE A 122 4.00 13.51 15.50
CA ILE A 122 2.81 12.67 15.67
C ILE A 122 2.68 12.24 17.13
N ASP A 123 1.61 12.68 17.79
CA ASP A 123 1.21 12.23 19.13
C ASP A 123 0.31 11.00 19.01
N THR A 124 0.68 9.90 19.67
CA THR A 124 -0.07 8.63 19.59
C THR A 124 -0.84 8.33 20.87
N ARG A 125 -1.81 7.42 20.76
CA ARG A 125 -2.50 6.79 21.89
C ARG A 125 -1.60 5.85 22.68
N PRO A 126 -1.98 5.46 23.92
CA PRO A 126 -1.27 4.45 24.69
C PRO A 126 -1.58 3.00 24.24
N THR A 127 -1.72 2.76 22.93
CA THR A 127 -2.09 1.46 22.34
C THR A 127 -1.33 1.25 21.04
N LEU A 128 -0.84 0.03 20.78
CA LEU A 128 -0.20 -0.33 19.50
C LEU A 128 -1.23 -0.77 18.44
N ASP A 129 -2.23 0.08 18.22
CA ASP A 129 -3.28 -0.10 17.23
C ASP A 129 -2.83 0.32 15.82
N ILE A 130 -3.75 0.30 14.86
CA ILE A 130 -3.45 0.64 13.46
C ILE A 130 -2.95 2.09 13.27
N LEU A 131 -3.41 3.04 14.09
CA LEU A 131 -2.97 4.44 14.01
C LEU A 131 -1.54 4.59 14.52
N THR A 132 -1.23 3.97 15.67
CA THR A 132 0.13 3.96 16.22
C THR A 132 1.10 3.24 15.28
N ARG A 133 0.70 2.12 14.67
CA ARG A 133 1.49 1.41 13.65
C ARG A 133 1.76 2.28 12.43
N ASN A 134 0.75 3.02 11.95
CA ASN A 134 0.90 3.98 10.87
C ASN A 134 1.88 5.10 11.20
N ALA A 135 1.80 5.66 12.41
CA ALA A 135 2.74 6.67 12.89
C ALA A 135 4.18 6.13 12.90
N LEU A 136 4.39 4.98 13.55
CA LEU A 136 5.71 4.33 13.62
C LEU A 136 6.26 3.99 12.23
N TYR A 137 5.42 3.49 11.33
CA TYR A 137 5.83 3.14 9.97
C TYR A 137 6.19 4.37 9.14
N ALA A 138 5.67 5.56 9.43
CA ALA A 138 6.03 6.80 8.75
C ALA A 138 7.30 7.46 9.33
N ALA A 139 7.73 7.10 10.54
CA ALA A 139 8.69 7.85 11.33
C ALA A 139 10.16 7.73 10.87
N ASP A 140 10.84 8.87 10.77
CA ASP A 140 12.30 8.96 10.75
C ASP A 140 12.91 8.80 12.15
N ARG A 141 12.17 9.26 13.17
CA ARG A 141 12.53 9.22 14.58
C ARG A 141 11.33 8.82 15.41
N VAL A 142 11.51 7.87 16.33
CA VAL A 142 10.51 7.57 17.36
C VAL A 142 11.09 7.99 18.70
N ILE A 143 10.42 8.93 19.37
CA ILE A 143 10.76 9.32 20.75
C ILE A 143 9.80 8.58 21.67
N ILE A 144 10.36 7.75 22.55
CA ILE A 144 9.61 6.86 23.43
C ILE A 144 9.73 7.37 24.87
N PRO A 145 8.75 8.16 25.37
CA PRO A 145 8.76 8.63 26.74
C PRO A 145 8.53 7.49 27.73
N VAL A 146 9.41 7.39 28.73
CA VAL A 146 9.36 6.41 29.81
C VAL A 146 9.46 7.10 31.16
N LYS A 147 8.64 6.72 32.14
CA LYS A 147 8.64 7.33 33.48
C LYS A 147 9.07 6.38 34.60
N ASP A 148 8.95 5.08 34.35
CA ASP A 148 9.18 4.00 35.31
C ASP A 148 9.58 2.70 34.59
N ALA A 149 10.01 1.68 35.34
CA ALA A 149 10.43 0.40 34.77
C ALA A 149 9.32 -0.29 33.94
N PRO A 150 8.04 -0.32 34.38
CA PRO A 150 6.96 -0.87 33.56
C PRO A 150 6.78 -0.17 32.22
N SER A 151 6.88 1.16 32.18
CA SER A 151 6.82 1.90 30.91
C SER A 151 7.97 1.57 29.97
N LEU A 152 9.15 1.26 30.52
CA LEU A 152 10.33 0.82 29.75
C LEU A 152 10.16 -0.61 29.22
N GLU A 153 9.57 -1.51 29.99
CA GLU A 153 9.27 -2.89 29.57
C GLU A 153 8.29 -2.90 28.37
N ASN A 154 7.25 -2.07 28.42
CA ASN A 154 6.28 -1.93 27.34
C ASN A 154 6.90 -1.43 26.02
N CYS A 155 8.08 -0.82 26.05
CA CYS A 155 8.72 -0.34 24.83
C CYS A 155 9.05 -1.49 23.85
N LYS A 156 9.16 -2.72 24.35
CA LYS A 156 9.52 -3.90 23.54
C LYS A 156 8.61 -4.05 22.32
N ASN A 157 7.28 -3.90 22.46
CA ASN A 157 6.39 -4.14 21.31
C ASN A 157 6.57 -3.09 20.20
N LEU A 158 6.93 -1.85 20.56
CA LEU A 158 7.28 -0.81 19.57
C LEU A 158 8.54 -1.19 18.80
N TYR A 159 9.56 -1.72 19.48
CA TYR A 159 10.78 -2.22 18.85
C TYR A 159 10.49 -3.44 17.96
N ASP A 160 9.72 -4.41 18.45
CA ASP A 160 9.36 -5.62 17.70
C ASP A 160 8.59 -5.27 16.43
N PHE A 161 7.63 -4.34 16.50
CA PHE A 161 6.93 -3.83 15.33
C PHE A 161 7.91 -3.18 14.34
N CYS A 162 8.73 -2.23 14.81
CA CYS A 162 9.69 -1.55 13.95
C CYS A 162 10.65 -2.53 13.26
N GLU A 163 11.17 -3.52 13.98
CA GLU A 163 12.04 -4.56 13.45
C GLU A 163 11.32 -5.41 12.38
N SER A 164 10.06 -5.82 12.64
CA SER A 164 9.26 -6.57 11.66
C SER A 164 9.00 -5.82 10.35
N GLN A 165 9.06 -4.48 10.39
CA GLN A 165 8.87 -3.60 9.24
C GLN A 165 10.19 -3.08 8.65
N GLY A 166 11.33 -3.64 9.06
CA GLY A 166 12.66 -3.23 8.57
C GLY A 166 13.08 -1.83 8.99
N ILE A 167 12.45 -1.25 10.02
CA ILE A 167 12.79 0.06 10.56
C ILE A 167 13.99 -0.10 11.48
N SER A 168 15.05 0.67 11.22
CA SER A 168 16.27 0.60 12.01
C SER A 168 16.01 0.91 13.49
N LYS A 169 16.56 0.09 14.40
CA LYS A 169 16.59 0.38 15.85
C LYS A 169 17.23 1.75 16.17
N ARG A 170 18.01 2.32 15.23
CA ARG A 170 18.56 3.68 15.33
C ARG A 170 17.52 4.78 15.18
N ALA A 171 16.32 4.50 14.67
CA ALA A 171 15.22 5.48 14.64
C ALA A 171 14.61 5.67 16.04
N LEU A 172 14.60 4.64 16.88
CA LEU A 172 13.96 4.67 18.21
C LEU A 172 14.90 5.26 19.27
N ARG A 173 14.38 6.16 20.10
CA ARG A 173 15.09 6.81 21.21
C ARG A 173 14.18 6.90 22.44
N LEU A 174 14.61 6.28 23.53
CA LEU A 174 13.94 6.44 24.82
C LEU A 174 14.25 7.81 25.43
N LEU A 175 13.24 8.45 26.00
CA LEU A 175 13.38 9.69 26.76
C LEU A 175 12.80 9.49 28.16
N PRO A 176 13.63 9.44 29.21
CA PRO A 176 13.12 9.47 30.57
C PRO A 176 12.33 10.76 30.81
N CYS A 177 11.10 10.63 31.27
CA CYS A 177 10.13 11.70 31.46
C CYS A 177 9.50 11.62 32.85
N LEU A 178 8.99 12.74 33.34
CA LEU A 178 8.36 12.84 34.67
C LEU A 178 9.31 12.36 35.80
N ILE A 179 10.61 12.60 35.65
CA ILE A 179 11.61 12.22 36.64
C ILE A 179 11.53 13.13 37.85
N ASP A 180 11.25 12.56 39.02
CA ASP A 180 11.34 13.28 40.29
C ASP A 180 12.78 13.31 40.78
N SER A 181 13.45 14.43 40.56
CA SER A 181 14.87 14.61 40.92
C SER A 181 15.13 14.65 42.43
N ARG A 182 14.08 14.67 43.25
CA ARG A 182 14.20 14.64 44.72
C ARG A 182 14.39 13.20 45.23
N ILE A 183 13.99 12.21 44.45
CA ILE A 183 14.15 10.80 44.81
C ILE A 183 15.59 10.39 44.55
N ARG A 184 16.25 9.88 45.60
CA ARG A 184 17.62 9.36 45.56
C ARG A 184 17.65 7.92 46.02
N TYR A 185 18.46 7.12 45.33
CA TYR A 185 18.67 5.71 45.68
C TYR A 185 20.08 5.49 46.24
N LYS A 186 20.22 4.48 47.10
CA LYS A 186 21.54 3.97 47.48
C LYS A 186 22.01 3.00 46.40
N GLY A 187 23.28 3.10 45.99
CA GLY A 187 23.89 2.19 45.02
C GLY A 187 24.52 2.91 43.82
N PRO A 188 24.88 2.17 42.75
CA PRO A 188 25.62 2.72 41.61
C PRO A 188 24.80 3.70 40.76
N PHE A 189 23.47 3.63 40.82
CA PHE A 189 22.57 4.58 40.16
C PHE A 189 21.83 5.38 41.22
N THR A 190 22.12 6.68 41.29
CA THR A 190 21.73 7.52 42.43
C THR A 190 20.38 8.21 42.27
N ASP A 191 19.78 8.15 41.08
CA ASP A 191 18.45 8.67 40.78
C ASP A 191 17.74 7.86 39.69
N ALA A 192 16.45 8.17 39.48
CA ALA A 192 15.60 7.46 38.54
C ALA A 192 16.03 7.65 37.08
N TYR A 193 16.65 8.78 36.74
CA TYR A 193 17.18 8.99 35.39
C TYR A 193 18.32 8.02 35.08
N GLN A 194 19.32 7.96 35.97
CA GLN A 194 20.45 7.05 35.83
C GLN A 194 19.98 5.59 35.78
N LEU A 195 19.03 5.22 36.64
CA LEU A 195 18.49 3.86 36.70
C LEU A 195 17.75 3.47 35.41
N LEU A 196 16.86 4.33 34.90
CA LEU A 196 16.14 4.07 33.65
C LEU A 196 17.08 4.05 32.44
N LYS A 197 18.08 4.94 32.39
CA LYS A 197 19.10 4.94 31.34
C LYS A 197 19.90 3.64 31.36
N ALA A 198 20.29 3.14 32.54
CA ALA A 198 20.98 1.86 32.67
C ALA A 198 20.10 0.67 32.22
N TYR A 199 18.82 0.63 32.64
CA TYR A 199 17.88 -0.41 32.20
C TYR A 199 17.64 -0.42 30.69
N ALA A 200 17.62 0.75 30.06
CA ALA A 200 17.51 0.89 28.63
C ALA A 200 18.76 0.34 27.91
N ILE A 201 19.95 0.75 28.34
CA ILE A 201 21.23 0.32 27.76
C ILE A 201 21.39 -1.20 27.86
N ASN A 202 21.08 -1.79 29.02
CA ASN A 202 21.17 -3.24 29.23
C ASN A 202 20.21 -4.04 28.34
N ARG A 203 19.15 -3.41 27.82
CA ARG A 203 18.21 -4.01 26.85
C ARG A 203 18.55 -3.67 25.40
N GLY A 204 19.69 -3.02 25.14
CA GLY A 204 20.11 -2.59 23.81
C GLY A 204 19.35 -1.39 23.26
N TYR A 205 18.59 -0.69 24.10
CA TYR A 205 17.86 0.51 23.69
C TYR A 205 18.76 1.74 23.71
N ARG A 206 18.48 2.69 22.81
CA ARG A 206 19.17 3.98 22.76
C ARG A 206 18.35 5.03 23.46
N CYS A 207 19.00 5.91 24.21
CA CYS A 207 18.37 7.03 24.90
C CYS A 207 18.64 8.36 24.18
N MET A 208 17.73 9.31 24.32
CA MET A 208 18.02 10.74 24.15
C MET A 208 18.97 11.21 25.25
N GLU A 209 19.72 12.28 25.01
CA GLU A 209 20.52 12.89 26.07
C GLU A 209 19.65 13.77 26.97
N GLY A 210 19.79 13.57 28.29
CA GLY A 210 18.96 14.20 29.32
C GLY A 210 17.62 13.50 29.57
N TYR A 211 16.74 14.21 30.27
CA TYR A 211 15.42 13.76 30.70
C TYR A 211 14.46 14.95 30.86
N ILE A 212 13.16 14.69 30.97
CA ILE A 212 12.15 15.69 31.37
C ILE A 212 11.77 15.47 32.84
N ALA A 213 11.94 16.49 33.67
CA ALA A 213 11.63 16.44 35.09
C ALA A 213 10.12 16.49 35.36
N LYS A 214 9.69 15.91 36.48
CA LYS A 214 8.35 16.14 37.02
C LYS A 214 8.26 17.57 37.56
N SER A 215 7.19 18.30 37.23
CA SER A 215 6.98 19.66 37.70
C SER A 215 5.50 19.94 37.95
N PRO A 216 5.11 20.20 39.22
CA PRO A 216 3.73 20.58 39.55
C PRO A 216 3.25 21.80 38.76
N LYS A 217 4.15 22.76 38.50
CA LYS A 217 3.85 23.95 37.69
C LYS A 217 3.52 23.61 36.24
N VAL A 218 4.21 22.63 35.64
CA VAL A 218 3.93 22.18 34.27
C VAL A 218 2.63 21.40 34.21
N GLU A 219 2.39 20.53 35.20
CA GLU A 219 1.14 19.77 35.30
C GLU A 219 -0.08 20.71 35.42
N SER A 220 0.05 21.83 36.14
CA SER A 220 -1.03 22.82 36.28
C SER A 220 -1.34 23.63 35.01
N LEU A 221 -0.48 23.61 33.97
CA LEU A 221 -0.69 24.42 32.76
C LEU A 221 -1.89 23.94 31.92
N ASN A 222 -2.38 22.73 32.17
CA ASN A 222 -3.52 22.14 31.48
C ASN A 222 -4.87 22.49 32.15
N THR A 223 -4.86 23.15 33.31
CA THR A 223 -6.06 23.43 34.10
C THR A 223 -6.15 24.92 34.41
N ASN A 224 -7.10 25.59 33.76
CA ASN A 224 -7.40 27.01 33.97
C ASN A 224 -8.88 27.30 33.63
N PRO A 225 -9.44 28.43 34.10
CA PRO A 225 -10.83 28.81 33.84
C PRO A 225 -11.16 28.95 32.35
N GLU A 226 -10.18 29.30 31.51
CA GLU A 226 -10.38 29.48 30.08
C GLU A 226 -10.42 28.15 29.30
N GLY A 227 -10.09 27.02 29.96
CA GLY A 227 -10.00 25.70 29.33
C GLY A 227 -8.86 25.56 28.31
N ARG A 228 -7.90 26.49 28.33
CA ARG A 228 -6.74 26.52 27.43
C ARG A 228 -5.63 25.60 27.93
N ILE A 229 -4.67 25.29 27.07
CA ILE A 229 -3.43 24.63 27.49
C ILE A 229 -2.28 25.60 27.24
N TYR A 230 -1.55 25.94 28.29
CA TYR A 230 -0.45 26.89 28.19
C TYR A 230 0.91 26.19 27.96
N PRO A 231 1.79 26.70 27.08
CA PRO A 231 3.10 26.12 26.87
C PRO A 231 4.06 26.37 28.02
N VAL A 232 4.98 25.42 28.22
CA VAL A 232 6.13 25.58 29.12
C VAL A 232 6.99 26.78 28.69
N LEU A 233 7.12 27.03 27.38
CA LEU A 233 7.95 28.12 26.84
C LEU A 233 7.58 29.50 27.41
N THR A 234 6.29 29.74 27.65
CA THR A 234 5.79 31.04 28.14
C THR A 234 5.40 30.98 29.62
N HIS A 235 4.80 29.87 30.08
CA HIS A 235 4.21 29.78 31.43
C HIS A 235 5.00 28.88 32.39
N GLY A 236 6.05 28.21 31.91
CA GLY A 236 6.93 27.32 32.69
C GLY A 236 8.40 27.74 32.70
N ARG A 237 8.73 28.99 32.33
CA ARG A 237 10.12 29.49 32.16
C ARG A 237 11.02 29.28 33.38
N GLY A 238 10.47 29.41 34.59
CA GLY A 238 11.22 29.21 35.85
C GLY A 238 11.44 27.75 36.24
N THR A 239 11.03 26.78 35.43
CA THR A 239 11.16 25.36 35.73
C THR A 239 12.34 24.73 34.98
N ASN A 240 12.96 23.70 35.54
CA ASN A 240 13.98 22.90 34.83
C ASN A 240 13.45 22.30 33.52
N VAL A 241 12.13 22.06 33.44
CA VAL A 241 11.46 21.53 32.25
C VAL A 241 11.64 22.46 31.04
N HIS A 242 11.69 23.79 31.25
CA HIS A 242 11.96 24.75 30.17
C HIS A 242 13.34 24.54 29.52
N LEU A 243 14.38 24.39 30.34
CA LEU A 243 15.75 24.13 29.87
C LEU A 243 15.85 22.77 29.18
N GLN A 244 15.16 21.76 29.72
CA GLN A 244 15.14 20.41 29.18
C GLN A 244 14.44 20.34 27.83
N PHE A 245 13.31 21.03 27.63
CA PHE A 245 12.67 21.15 26.31
C PHE A 245 13.55 21.90 25.31
N SER A 246 14.23 22.96 25.73
CA SER A 246 15.19 23.67 24.88
C SER A 246 16.32 22.74 24.40
N HIS A 247 16.84 21.90 25.31
CA HIS A 247 17.86 20.91 24.97
C HIS A 247 17.34 19.82 24.04
N LEU A 248 16.13 19.30 24.30
CA LEU A 248 15.48 18.30 23.44
C LEU A 248 15.22 18.83 22.03
N ALA A 249 14.68 20.05 21.91
CA ALA A 249 14.40 20.68 20.63
C ALA A 249 15.69 20.90 19.81
N ARG A 250 16.79 21.28 20.46
CA ARG A 250 18.11 21.35 19.80
C ARG A 250 18.57 19.99 19.26
N GLN A 251 18.46 18.91 20.06
CA GLN A 251 18.81 17.56 19.61
C GLN A 251 17.99 17.13 18.38
N VAL A 252 16.68 17.43 18.40
CA VAL A 252 15.78 17.13 17.29
C VAL A 252 16.13 17.95 16.04
N LEU A 253 16.37 19.25 16.20
CA LEU A 253 16.73 20.14 15.10
C LEU A 253 18.06 19.75 14.45
N LEU A 254 19.06 19.33 15.24
CA LEU A 254 20.32 18.79 14.73
C LEU A 254 20.09 17.48 13.96
N SER A 255 19.33 16.56 14.54
CA SER A 255 18.97 15.30 13.87
C SER A 255 18.26 15.53 12.53
N PHE A 256 17.37 16.52 12.47
CA PHE A 256 16.68 16.93 11.24
C PHE A 256 17.66 17.46 10.19
N LYS A 257 18.59 18.34 10.58
CA LYS A 257 19.59 18.94 9.67
C LYS A 257 20.62 17.93 9.17
N GLU A 258 21.02 16.98 10.00
CA GLU A 258 22.03 15.96 9.67
C GLU A 258 21.45 14.77 8.91
N CYS A 259 20.13 14.57 8.93
CA CYS A 259 19.49 13.46 8.24
C CYS A 259 19.56 13.68 6.72
N LYS A 260 20.28 12.79 6.04
CA LYS A 260 20.52 12.88 4.59
C LYS A 260 19.34 12.39 3.74
N GLN A 261 18.54 11.47 4.27
CA GLN A 261 17.47 10.81 3.55
C GLN A 261 16.28 10.62 4.50
N PHE A 262 15.13 11.19 4.13
CA PHE A 262 13.90 11.04 4.90
C PHE A 262 13.15 9.80 4.44
N ARG A 263 12.52 9.11 5.38
CA ARG A 263 11.79 7.87 5.16
C ARG A 263 10.65 8.04 4.14
N ILE A 264 9.98 9.18 4.18
CA ILE A 264 8.92 9.51 3.21
C ILE A 264 9.48 9.72 1.80
N ASP A 265 10.71 10.21 1.64
CA ASP A 265 11.36 10.30 0.33
C ASP A 265 11.66 8.91 -0.25
N ASP A 266 12.16 7.97 0.56
CA ASP A 266 12.38 6.58 0.12
C ASP A 266 11.08 5.91 -0.33
N LEU A 267 10.01 6.09 0.44
CA LEU A 267 8.69 5.55 0.09
C LEU A 267 8.14 6.19 -1.19
N ARG A 268 8.28 7.51 -1.36
CA ARG A 268 7.87 8.21 -2.59
C ARG A 268 8.62 7.66 -3.81
N GLN A 269 9.94 7.46 -3.70
CA GLN A 269 10.75 6.89 -4.78
C GLN A 269 10.31 5.46 -5.12
N ASN A 270 10.06 4.62 -4.11
CA ASN A 270 9.60 3.25 -4.31
C ASN A 270 8.22 3.20 -4.98
N LEU A 271 7.28 4.05 -4.56
CA LEU A 271 5.96 4.16 -5.18
C LEU A 271 6.07 4.62 -6.64
N ALA A 272 6.90 5.64 -6.92
CA ALA A 272 7.13 6.12 -8.28
C ALA A 272 7.84 5.08 -9.17
N ALA A 273 8.76 4.30 -8.62
CA ALA A 273 9.40 3.19 -9.34
C ALA A 273 8.39 2.08 -9.67
N LYS A 274 7.56 1.68 -8.71
CA LYS A 274 6.51 0.67 -8.91
C LYS A 274 5.48 1.12 -9.96
N GLN A 275 5.06 2.38 -9.91
CA GLN A 275 4.15 2.94 -10.90
C GLN A 275 4.77 2.92 -12.31
N ARG A 276 6.02 3.40 -12.44
CA ARG A 276 6.74 3.35 -13.73
C ARG A 276 6.88 1.93 -14.28
N GLN A 277 7.15 0.95 -13.42
CA GLN A 277 7.22 -0.45 -13.82
C GLN A 277 5.86 -0.97 -14.33
N GLN A 278 4.77 -0.61 -13.66
CA GLN A 278 3.41 -0.96 -14.10
C GLN A 278 3.06 -0.29 -15.42
N ASP A 279 3.34 1.00 -15.57
CA ASP A 279 3.09 1.76 -16.81
C ASP A 279 3.89 1.17 -17.99
N GLN A 280 5.17 0.82 -17.77
CA GLN A 280 6.00 0.16 -18.78
C GLN A 280 5.48 -1.24 -19.15
N ALA A 281 5.01 -2.02 -18.18
CA ALA A 281 4.41 -3.32 -18.45
C ALA A 281 3.13 -3.17 -19.30
N LEU A 282 2.31 -2.16 -18.99
CA LEU A 282 1.09 -1.85 -19.73
C LEU A 282 1.39 -1.40 -21.17
N LEU A 283 2.43 -0.58 -21.36
CA LEU A 283 2.87 -0.15 -22.70
C LEU A 283 3.36 -1.32 -23.54
N LYS A 284 4.22 -2.19 -22.99
CA LYS A 284 4.68 -3.41 -23.69
C LYS A 284 3.53 -4.33 -24.07
N LEU A 285 2.50 -4.41 -23.24
CA LEU A 285 1.30 -5.19 -23.54
C LEU A 285 0.51 -4.57 -24.71
N ARG A 286 0.40 -3.24 -24.78
CA ARG A 286 -0.23 -2.54 -25.91
C ARG A 286 0.51 -2.77 -27.22
N GLU A 287 1.84 -2.77 -27.21
CA GLU A 287 2.66 -3.00 -28.42
C GLU A 287 2.50 -4.42 -28.98
N ARG A 288 2.14 -5.40 -28.14
CA ARG A 288 1.96 -6.81 -28.53
C ARG A 288 0.53 -7.16 -28.93
N LEU A 289 -0.43 -6.28 -28.66
CA LEU A 289 -1.83 -6.54 -28.95
C LEU A 289 -2.08 -6.54 -30.45
N VAL A 290 -2.49 -7.70 -30.97
CA VAL A 290 -2.94 -7.82 -32.37
C VAL A 290 -4.37 -7.23 -32.47
N PRO A 291 -4.61 -6.23 -33.34
CA PRO A 291 -5.93 -5.59 -33.50
C PRO A 291 -6.95 -6.49 -34.21
N ASP A 292 -6.45 -7.54 -34.88
CA ASP A 292 -7.24 -8.50 -35.62
C ASP A 292 -7.56 -9.73 -34.77
N CYS A 293 -8.67 -10.40 -35.08
CA CYS A 293 -9.03 -11.67 -34.48
C CYS A 293 -7.97 -12.74 -34.80
N LEU A 294 -7.34 -13.33 -33.78
CA LEU A 294 -6.30 -14.35 -33.97
C LEU A 294 -6.79 -15.63 -34.67
N ILE A 295 -8.11 -15.83 -34.82
CA ILE A 295 -8.69 -16.96 -35.56
C ILE A 295 -8.94 -16.62 -37.04
N CYS A 296 -9.58 -15.48 -37.32
CA CYS A 296 -10.08 -15.16 -38.67
C CYS A 296 -9.32 -14.03 -39.37
N GLY A 297 -8.47 -13.28 -38.66
CA GLY A 297 -7.69 -12.16 -39.18
C GLY A 297 -8.49 -10.90 -39.51
N LYS A 298 -9.78 -10.82 -39.11
CA LYS A 298 -10.59 -9.60 -39.29
C LYS A 298 -10.26 -8.59 -38.20
N SER A 299 -10.20 -7.31 -38.56
CA SER A 299 -10.11 -6.20 -37.60
C SER A 299 -11.30 -6.22 -36.65
N LEU A 300 -11.01 -6.15 -35.35
CA LEU A 300 -12.01 -6.21 -34.29
C LEU A 300 -12.44 -4.83 -33.78
N PHE A 301 -11.77 -3.75 -34.24
CA PHE A 301 -11.91 -2.39 -33.70
C PHE A 301 -12.31 -1.37 -34.77
N ASP A 302 -12.96 -1.81 -35.85
CA ASP A 302 -13.43 -0.92 -36.92
C ASP A 302 -14.72 -0.17 -36.50
N GLU A 303 -14.79 1.14 -36.71
CA GLU A 303 -15.71 2.08 -36.03
C GLU A 303 -17.22 1.95 -36.40
N LYS A 304 -17.61 0.97 -37.22
CA LYS A 304 -18.95 0.91 -37.83
C LYS A 304 -19.88 -0.19 -37.32
N GLU A 305 -19.44 -1.13 -36.50
CA GLU A 305 -20.29 -2.18 -35.94
C GLU A 305 -19.96 -2.49 -34.47
N ASP A 306 -20.97 -3.01 -33.75
CA ASP A 306 -20.90 -3.46 -32.37
C ASP A 306 -19.63 -4.31 -32.12
N VAL A 307 -18.76 -3.87 -31.22
CA VAL A 307 -17.40 -4.42 -31.06
C VAL A 307 -17.45 -5.94 -30.86
N SER A 308 -16.96 -6.67 -31.87
CA SER A 308 -17.07 -8.13 -31.95
C SER A 308 -15.99 -8.88 -31.14
N ALA A 309 -15.00 -8.15 -30.60
CA ALA A 309 -14.03 -8.66 -29.65
C ALA A 309 -14.70 -9.02 -28.31
N LYS A 310 -14.95 -10.31 -28.08
CA LYS A 310 -15.59 -10.81 -26.84
C LYS A 310 -14.70 -11.74 -26.02
N TYR A 311 -13.55 -12.14 -26.54
CA TYR A 311 -12.58 -12.95 -25.80
C TYR A 311 -11.20 -12.32 -25.85
N TYR A 312 -10.54 -12.25 -24.71
CA TYR A 312 -9.12 -11.91 -24.59
C TYR A 312 -8.31 -13.19 -24.42
N CYS A 313 -7.12 -13.24 -25.00
CA CYS A 313 -6.21 -14.36 -24.84
C CYS A 313 -4.75 -13.93 -24.75
N GLU A 314 -3.96 -14.73 -24.04
CA GLU A 314 -2.53 -14.49 -23.80
C GLU A 314 -1.80 -15.82 -23.62
N THR A 315 -0.60 -15.93 -24.20
CA THR A 315 0.29 -17.06 -23.99
C THR A 315 0.89 -17.04 -22.59
N SER A 316 1.21 -18.20 -22.02
CA SER A 316 1.71 -18.30 -20.63
C SER A 316 3.04 -17.61 -20.36
N ASP A 317 3.79 -17.28 -21.40
CA ASP A 317 5.03 -16.49 -21.35
C ASP A 317 4.81 -15.00 -21.67
N GLY A 318 3.57 -14.60 -21.98
CA GLY A 318 3.17 -13.23 -22.30
C GLY A 318 3.68 -12.70 -23.64
N GLN A 319 4.24 -13.55 -24.52
CA GLN A 319 4.80 -13.11 -25.80
C GLN A 319 3.74 -12.77 -26.84
N VAL A 320 2.59 -13.45 -26.81
CA VAL A 320 1.46 -13.19 -27.69
C VAL A 320 0.22 -12.86 -26.85
N SER A 321 -0.43 -11.75 -27.17
CA SER A 321 -1.72 -11.38 -26.62
C SER A 321 -2.63 -10.79 -27.70
N GLY A 322 -3.93 -10.99 -27.56
CA GLY A 322 -4.89 -10.53 -28.56
C GLY A 322 -6.32 -10.85 -28.22
N TYR A 323 -7.21 -10.60 -29.18
CA TYR A 323 -8.64 -10.82 -29.02
C TYR A 323 -9.16 -11.86 -30.01
N LEU A 324 -10.24 -12.53 -29.63
CA LEU A 324 -11.01 -13.43 -30.48
C LEU A 324 -12.44 -12.93 -30.58
N GLU A 325 -12.97 -13.05 -31.79
CA GLU A 325 -14.39 -12.81 -32.08
C GLU A 325 -15.27 -13.92 -31.48
N GLU A 326 -16.46 -13.55 -31.00
CA GLU A 326 -17.35 -14.48 -30.27
C GLU A 326 -17.76 -15.69 -31.10
N SER A 327 -18.22 -15.45 -32.34
CA SER A 327 -18.63 -16.52 -33.25
C SER A 327 -17.45 -17.41 -33.63
N CYS A 328 -16.28 -16.84 -33.88
CA CYS A 328 -15.05 -17.57 -34.22
C CYS A 328 -14.63 -18.54 -33.11
N PHE A 329 -14.59 -18.08 -31.85
CA PHE A 329 -14.19 -18.93 -30.74
C PHE A 329 -15.25 -20.00 -30.43
N SER A 330 -16.52 -19.62 -30.38
CA SER A 330 -17.60 -20.58 -30.12
C SER A 330 -17.68 -21.65 -31.21
N ASP A 331 -17.58 -21.30 -32.50
CA ASP A 331 -17.58 -22.25 -33.62
C ASP A 331 -16.40 -23.21 -33.55
N LEU A 332 -15.21 -22.70 -33.25
CA LEU A 332 -14.01 -23.51 -33.07
C LEU A 332 -14.23 -24.52 -31.95
N VAL A 333 -14.77 -24.07 -30.82
CA VAL A 333 -15.03 -24.92 -29.66
C VAL A 333 -16.07 -26.00 -29.95
N PHE A 334 -17.20 -25.64 -30.56
CA PHE A 334 -18.25 -26.60 -30.88
C PHE A 334 -17.83 -27.64 -31.92
N ARG A 335 -17.12 -27.20 -32.97
CA ARG A 335 -16.65 -28.06 -34.05
C ARG A 335 -15.63 -29.08 -33.58
N HIS A 336 -14.66 -28.65 -32.76
CA HIS A 336 -13.53 -29.51 -32.38
C HIS A 336 -13.72 -30.22 -31.03
N PHE A 337 -14.27 -29.53 -30.02
CA PHE A 337 -14.37 -30.07 -28.66
C PHE A 337 -15.76 -30.59 -28.29
N TYR A 338 -16.84 -30.16 -28.97
CA TYR A 338 -18.18 -30.75 -28.76
C TYR A 338 -18.64 -31.69 -29.87
N ARG A 339 -17.81 -31.93 -30.90
CA ARG A 339 -18.07 -32.86 -32.03
C ARG A 339 -19.40 -32.55 -32.76
N SER A 340 -19.83 -31.29 -32.82
CA SER A 340 -20.97 -30.91 -33.66
C SER A 340 -20.56 -30.97 -35.13
N GLN A 341 -21.23 -31.82 -35.92
CA GLN A 341 -20.94 -31.99 -37.35
C GLN A 341 -21.55 -30.89 -38.24
N LYS A 342 -22.42 -30.02 -37.70
CA LYS A 342 -23.05 -28.90 -38.43
C LYS A 342 -22.68 -27.57 -37.80
N GLU A 343 -22.51 -26.55 -38.63
CA GLU A 343 -22.46 -25.15 -38.18
C GLU A 343 -23.73 -24.86 -37.36
N ILE A 344 -23.52 -24.46 -36.11
CA ILE A 344 -24.61 -24.21 -35.17
C ILE A 344 -25.12 -22.79 -35.46
N SER A 345 -26.41 -22.60 -35.74
CA SER A 345 -26.98 -21.25 -35.94
C SER A 345 -26.62 -20.28 -34.79
N PRO A 346 -26.38 -18.97 -35.05
CA PRO A 346 -26.22 -17.97 -33.99
C PRO A 346 -27.35 -17.96 -32.96
N SER A 347 -28.57 -18.32 -33.36
CA SER A 347 -29.77 -18.42 -32.51
C SER A 347 -29.93 -19.76 -31.77
N ASN A 348 -28.93 -20.65 -31.80
CA ASN A 348 -29.04 -21.96 -31.16
C ASN A 348 -28.91 -21.86 -29.62
N PRO A 349 -29.82 -22.48 -28.83
CA PRO A 349 -29.77 -22.45 -27.36
C PRO A 349 -28.45 -22.95 -26.76
N LEU A 350 -27.75 -23.86 -27.42
CA LEU A 350 -26.45 -24.35 -26.95
C LEU A 350 -25.37 -23.26 -26.97
N ARG A 351 -25.42 -22.33 -27.95
CA ARG A 351 -24.50 -21.19 -27.97
C ARG A 351 -24.75 -20.25 -26.80
N GLU A 352 -26.01 -20.04 -26.44
CA GLU A 352 -26.39 -19.20 -25.30
C GLU A 352 -25.92 -19.81 -23.97
N LEU A 353 -26.15 -21.11 -23.76
CA LEU A 353 -25.62 -21.83 -22.60
C LEU A 353 -24.09 -21.80 -22.53
N PHE A 354 -23.40 -21.97 -23.67
CA PHE A 354 -21.95 -21.82 -23.72
C PHE A 354 -21.53 -20.40 -23.35
N ARG A 355 -22.20 -19.39 -23.89
CA ARG A 355 -21.93 -17.96 -23.64
C ARG A 355 -22.08 -17.60 -22.16
N GLU A 356 -23.16 -18.04 -21.50
CA GLU A 356 -23.38 -17.83 -20.07
C GLU A 356 -22.30 -18.52 -19.25
N SER A 357 -22.05 -19.80 -19.53
CA SER A 357 -21.08 -20.58 -18.78
C SER A 357 -19.64 -20.07 -18.99
N ALA A 358 -19.33 -19.51 -20.17
CA ALA A 358 -18.02 -18.91 -20.50
C ALA A 358 -17.74 -17.61 -19.73
N GLN A 359 -18.76 -16.92 -19.18
CA GLN A 359 -18.55 -15.72 -18.36
C GLN A 359 -17.77 -16.04 -17.08
N ARG A 360 -17.93 -17.25 -16.55
CA ARG A 360 -17.31 -17.71 -15.30
C ARG A 360 -16.25 -18.78 -15.56
N SER A 361 -15.66 -18.79 -16.75
CA SER A 361 -14.67 -19.80 -17.11
C SER A 361 -13.46 -19.20 -17.81
N TYR A 362 -12.35 -19.88 -17.60
CA TYR A 362 -11.12 -19.71 -18.36
C TYR A 362 -10.91 -20.96 -19.21
N PHE A 363 -10.43 -20.77 -20.43
CA PHE A 363 -10.11 -21.87 -21.34
C PHE A 363 -8.62 -21.89 -21.61
N VAL A 364 -8.03 -23.09 -21.65
CA VAL A 364 -6.60 -23.26 -21.89
C VAL A 364 -6.40 -24.19 -23.07
N MET A 365 -5.59 -23.77 -24.04
CA MET A 365 -5.13 -24.60 -25.15
C MET A 365 -3.65 -24.89 -25.00
N ARG A 366 -3.27 -26.17 -24.95
CA ARG A 366 -1.88 -26.61 -24.80
C ARG A 366 -1.57 -27.79 -25.71
N MET A 367 -0.41 -27.76 -26.36
CA MET A 367 0.07 -28.91 -27.13
C MET A 367 0.42 -30.07 -26.18
N ALA A 368 -0.07 -31.27 -26.47
CA ALA A 368 0.26 -32.46 -25.71
C ALA A 368 1.71 -32.88 -25.98
N SER A 369 2.45 -33.23 -24.91
CA SER A 369 3.80 -33.76 -25.03
C SER A 369 3.76 -35.11 -25.76
N THR A 370 4.37 -35.20 -26.92
CA THR A 370 4.52 -36.47 -27.65
C THR A 370 5.55 -37.34 -26.92
N LYS A 371 5.13 -38.49 -26.38
CA LYS A 371 6.04 -39.39 -25.66
C LYS A 371 6.97 -40.16 -26.61
N ASN A 372 6.58 -40.32 -27.87
CA ASN A 372 7.34 -40.99 -28.93
C ASN A 372 7.16 -40.18 -30.23
N GLY A 373 8.25 -39.89 -30.95
CA GLY A 373 8.27 -39.02 -32.15
C GLY A 373 7.47 -39.48 -33.38
N PHE A 374 6.54 -40.42 -33.22
CA PHE A 374 5.65 -40.96 -34.24
C PHE A 374 4.17 -40.60 -34.03
N GLU A 375 3.79 -39.99 -32.90
CA GLU A 375 2.41 -39.55 -32.65
C GLU A 375 2.13 -38.17 -33.24
N LYS A 376 0.96 -38.01 -33.87
CA LYS A 376 0.50 -36.70 -34.37
C LYS A 376 0.34 -35.72 -33.20
N PRO A 377 0.65 -34.43 -33.39
CA PRO A 377 0.53 -33.44 -32.33
C PRO A 377 -0.93 -33.34 -31.84
N GLY A 378 -1.12 -33.69 -30.56
CA GLY A 378 -2.40 -33.55 -29.88
C GLY A 378 -2.55 -32.13 -29.29
N LEU A 379 -3.77 -31.61 -29.29
CA LEU A 379 -4.12 -30.38 -28.57
C LEU A 379 -5.04 -30.73 -27.41
N THR A 380 -4.64 -30.35 -26.21
CA THR A 380 -5.46 -30.46 -25.01
C THR A 380 -6.13 -29.12 -24.73
N PHE A 381 -7.46 -29.17 -24.54
CA PHE A 381 -8.30 -28.04 -24.17
C PHE A 381 -8.85 -28.25 -22.76
N HIS A 382 -8.44 -27.39 -21.84
CA HIS A 382 -8.94 -27.38 -20.47
C HIS A 382 -9.94 -26.25 -20.28
N ARG A 383 -10.87 -26.46 -19.36
CA ARG A 383 -11.76 -25.45 -18.84
C ARG A 383 -11.54 -25.33 -17.34
N PHE A 384 -11.31 -24.11 -16.86
CA PHE A 384 -11.17 -23.79 -15.45
C PHE A 384 -12.28 -22.84 -15.00
N ASP A 385 -12.64 -22.89 -13.73
CA ASP A 385 -13.48 -21.88 -13.08
C ASP A 385 -12.65 -20.62 -12.73
N GLU A 386 -13.28 -19.64 -12.08
CA GLU A 386 -12.63 -18.38 -11.68
C GLU A 386 -11.58 -18.54 -10.57
N ASN A 387 -11.63 -19.64 -9.82
CA ASN A 387 -10.64 -19.97 -8.80
C ASN A 387 -9.47 -20.79 -9.39
N GLY A 388 -9.53 -21.12 -10.68
CA GLY A 388 -8.56 -21.96 -11.36
C GLY A 388 -8.74 -23.46 -11.08
N LEU A 389 -9.90 -23.91 -10.63
CA LEU A 389 -10.27 -25.33 -10.53
C LEU A 389 -10.64 -25.88 -11.90
N GLU A 390 -10.13 -27.06 -12.26
CA GLU A 390 -10.44 -27.67 -13.56
C GLU A 390 -11.86 -28.22 -13.57
N ILE A 391 -12.66 -27.77 -14.53
CA ILE A 391 -14.05 -28.19 -14.77
C ILE A 391 -14.08 -29.36 -15.76
N SER A 392 -13.29 -29.27 -16.84
CA SER A 392 -13.24 -30.30 -17.87
C SER A 392 -11.96 -30.24 -18.69
N GLN A 393 -11.61 -31.35 -19.32
CA GLN A 393 -10.47 -31.48 -20.23
C GLN A 393 -10.86 -32.35 -21.44
N LYS A 394 -10.37 -31.98 -22.63
CA LYS A 394 -10.50 -32.79 -23.83
C LYS A 394 -9.27 -32.68 -24.72
N THR A 395 -8.78 -33.81 -25.22
CA THR A 395 -7.67 -33.87 -26.18
C THR A 395 -8.17 -34.26 -27.56
N ILE A 396 -7.67 -33.57 -28.58
CA ILE A 396 -8.01 -33.82 -29.99
C ILE A 396 -6.73 -33.90 -30.83
N GLU A 397 -6.81 -34.57 -31.99
CA GLU A 397 -5.77 -34.46 -33.01
C GLU A 397 -5.89 -33.12 -33.75
N VAL A 398 -4.76 -32.45 -33.98
CA VAL A 398 -4.71 -31.23 -34.78
C VAL A 398 -4.57 -31.57 -36.26
N LYS A 399 -5.46 -31.03 -37.09
CA LYS A 399 -5.35 -31.08 -38.55
C LYS A 399 -4.87 -29.74 -39.07
N GLU A 400 -3.75 -29.74 -39.78
CA GLU A 400 -3.18 -28.53 -40.38
C GLU A 400 -4.06 -27.98 -41.51
N PHE A 401 -4.48 -28.84 -42.45
CA PHE A 401 -5.22 -28.45 -43.65
C PHE A 401 -6.64 -29.04 -43.69
N GLU A 402 -7.59 -28.30 -44.28
CA GLU A 402 -8.88 -28.87 -44.70
C GLU A 402 -8.73 -29.66 -46.01
N SER A 403 -9.36 -30.83 -46.10
CA SER A 403 -9.38 -31.64 -47.33
C SER A 403 -10.45 -31.14 -48.29
N ARG A 404 -10.12 -30.14 -49.11
CA ARG A 404 -10.89 -29.77 -50.31
C ARG A 404 -9.93 -29.80 -51.52
N PHE A 405 -10.42 -30.24 -52.68
CA PHE A 405 -9.62 -30.50 -53.88
C PHE A 405 -8.71 -29.32 -54.30
N LEU A 406 -7.51 -29.64 -54.81
CA LEU A 406 -6.46 -28.79 -55.40
C LEU A 406 -5.93 -27.57 -54.61
N HIS A 407 -6.65 -27.07 -53.60
CA HIS A 407 -6.19 -25.99 -52.70
C HIS A 407 -6.24 -26.43 -51.24
N ARG A 408 -5.07 -26.44 -50.57
CA ARG A 408 -4.92 -26.75 -49.15
C ARG A 408 -4.97 -25.45 -48.34
N GLU A 409 -6.10 -25.14 -47.73
CA GLU A 409 -6.20 -24.05 -46.75
C GLU A 409 -5.97 -24.56 -45.33
N LYS A 410 -5.20 -23.80 -44.53
CA LYS A 410 -5.00 -24.07 -43.10
C LYS A 410 -6.32 -23.96 -42.34
N THR A 411 -6.58 -24.89 -41.42
CA THR A 411 -7.76 -24.84 -40.55
C THR A 411 -7.71 -23.62 -39.63
N ARG A 412 -8.88 -23.10 -39.25
CA ARG A 412 -8.99 -21.98 -38.29
C ARG A 412 -8.31 -22.28 -36.95
N LEU A 413 -8.40 -23.54 -36.49
CA LEU A 413 -7.71 -23.98 -35.28
C LEU A 413 -6.19 -23.91 -35.46
N TYR A 414 -5.66 -24.42 -36.57
CA TYR A 414 -4.22 -24.41 -36.80
C TYR A 414 -3.67 -22.99 -36.92
N ARG A 415 -4.39 -22.06 -37.58
CA ARG A 415 -3.99 -20.63 -37.64
C ARG A 415 -3.88 -20.00 -36.25
N LEU A 416 -4.83 -20.28 -35.35
CA LEU A 416 -4.75 -19.81 -33.96
C LEU A 416 -3.52 -20.39 -33.26
N LEU A 417 -3.23 -21.68 -33.42
CA LEU A 417 -2.07 -22.31 -32.78
C LEU A 417 -0.76 -21.76 -33.33
N GLU A 418 -0.63 -21.63 -34.65
CA GLU A 418 0.55 -21.09 -35.35
C GLU A 418 0.88 -19.66 -34.92
N THR A 419 -0.14 -18.84 -34.67
CA THR A 419 0.04 -17.46 -34.19
C THR A 419 0.20 -17.35 -32.68
N THR A 420 0.05 -18.46 -31.93
CA THR A 420 0.13 -18.46 -30.46
C THR A 420 1.10 -19.52 -29.93
N VAL A 421 0.62 -20.70 -29.53
CA VAL A 421 1.43 -21.73 -28.84
C VAL A 421 2.44 -22.45 -29.72
N LEU A 422 2.38 -22.28 -31.04
CA LEU A 422 3.36 -22.78 -32.02
C LEU A 422 4.18 -21.64 -32.66
N ALA A 423 4.03 -20.40 -32.19
CA ALA A 423 4.79 -19.27 -32.74
C ALA A 423 6.28 -19.37 -32.37
N GLU A 424 7.16 -18.94 -33.27
CA GLU A 424 8.63 -19.05 -33.11
C GLU A 424 9.18 -18.31 -31.89
N ASN A 425 8.49 -17.26 -31.44
CA ASN A 425 8.89 -16.38 -30.34
C ASN A 425 8.34 -16.81 -28.97
N VAL A 426 7.70 -17.98 -28.88
CA VAL A 426 7.03 -18.48 -27.67
C VAL A 426 7.84 -19.61 -27.04
N ALA A 427 7.85 -19.67 -25.71
CA ALA A 427 8.59 -20.68 -24.95
C ALA A 427 8.09 -22.12 -25.19
N ASP A 428 8.99 -23.10 -25.07
CA ASP A 428 8.63 -24.53 -25.12
C ASP A 428 7.57 -24.87 -24.06
N ASN A 429 6.60 -25.72 -24.42
CA ASN A 429 5.46 -26.12 -23.59
C ASN A 429 4.51 -24.99 -23.16
N CYS A 430 4.55 -23.84 -23.84
CA CYS A 430 3.61 -22.75 -23.60
C CYS A 430 2.15 -23.18 -23.86
N PHE A 431 1.22 -22.55 -23.12
CA PHE A 431 -0.21 -22.68 -23.35
C PHE A 431 -0.85 -21.31 -23.59
N LEU A 432 -2.00 -21.30 -24.27
CA LEU A 432 -2.82 -20.11 -24.48
C LEU A 432 -3.96 -20.09 -23.47
N LEU A 433 -4.04 -19.04 -22.66
CA LEU A 433 -5.16 -18.78 -21.75
C LEU A 433 -6.16 -17.84 -22.43
N ILE A 434 -7.44 -18.18 -22.38
CA ILE A 434 -8.53 -17.44 -23.03
C ILE A 434 -9.61 -17.15 -21.98
N ARG A 435 -10.07 -15.90 -21.90
CA ARG A 435 -11.19 -15.48 -21.04
C ARG A 435 -12.15 -14.61 -21.86
N ARG A 436 -13.44 -14.72 -21.58
CA ARG A 436 -14.41 -13.76 -22.09
C ARG A 436 -14.10 -12.37 -21.52
N ALA A 437 -13.95 -11.39 -22.40
CA ALA A 437 -13.81 -9.98 -22.07
C ALA A 437 -15.17 -9.29 -22.31
N GLY A 438 -15.55 -8.30 -21.48
CA GLY A 438 -16.67 -7.42 -21.83
C GLY A 438 -16.38 -6.63 -23.11
N SER A 439 -17.35 -5.87 -23.65
CA SER A 439 -17.05 -4.97 -24.77
C SER A 439 -15.88 -4.06 -24.39
N PRO A 440 -14.75 -4.13 -25.09
CA PRO A 440 -13.63 -3.25 -24.79
C PRO A 440 -14.04 -1.82 -25.13
N SER A 441 -14.02 -0.92 -24.15
CA SER A 441 -14.34 0.50 -24.33
C SER A 441 -13.25 1.28 -25.07
N SER A 442 -12.09 0.65 -25.29
CA SER A 442 -10.94 1.19 -26.02
C SER A 442 -10.14 0.03 -26.63
N PRO A 443 -9.54 0.19 -27.82
CA PRO A 443 -8.57 -0.76 -28.37
C PRO A 443 -7.33 -0.79 -27.46
N GLY A 444 -7.40 -1.58 -26.39
CA GLY A 444 -6.31 -1.61 -25.44
C GLY A 444 -6.70 -2.15 -24.08
N ILE A 445 -6.56 -3.46 -23.95
CA ILE A 445 -6.36 -4.20 -22.69
C ILE A 445 -7.66 -4.44 -21.90
N LEU A 446 -7.70 -5.59 -21.21
CA LEU A 446 -8.70 -5.88 -20.19
C LEU A 446 -8.76 -4.73 -19.16
N PRO A 447 -9.95 -4.35 -18.65
CA PRO A 447 -10.05 -3.46 -17.49
C PRO A 447 -9.17 -3.94 -16.34
N ALA A 448 -8.61 -3.02 -15.54
CA ALA A 448 -7.62 -3.35 -14.51
C ALA A 448 -8.04 -4.50 -13.57
N GLU A 449 -9.31 -4.53 -13.17
CA GLU A 449 -9.88 -5.61 -12.36
C GLU A 449 -9.88 -6.96 -13.09
N GLN A 450 -10.31 -6.99 -14.36
CA GLN A 450 -10.28 -8.19 -15.19
C GLN A 450 -8.85 -8.65 -15.47
N ARG A 451 -7.90 -7.71 -15.60
CA ARG A 451 -6.48 -8.01 -15.77
C ARG A 451 -5.88 -8.68 -14.54
N SER A 452 -6.12 -8.13 -13.35
CA SER A 452 -5.63 -8.72 -12.10
C SER A 452 -6.17 -10.14 -11.90
N ALA A 453 -7.46 -10.37 -12.19
CA ALA A 453 -8.05 -11.69 -12.13
C ALA A 453 -7.43 -12.64 -13.17
N PHE A 454 -7.20 -12.15 -14.40
CA PHE A 454 -6.57 -12.93 -15.47
C PHE A 454 -5.15 -13.35 -15.11
N GLU A 455 -4.32 -12.45 -14.59
CA GLU A 455 -2.93 -12.73 -14.16
C GLU A 455 -2.88 -13.73 -13.00
N GLN A 456 -3.80 -13.60 -12.04
CA GLN A 456 -3.91 -14.54 -10.93
C GLN A 456 -4.25 -15.94 -11.43
N THR A 457 -5.23 -16.08 -12.32
CA THR A 457 -5.59 -17.36 -12.91
C THR A 457 -4.45 -17.93 -13.77
N LEU A 458 -3.77 -17.09 -14.56
CA LEU A 458 -2.61 -17.50 -15.34
C LEU A 458 -1.52 -18.12 -14.46
N SER A 459 -1.22 -17.50 -13.31
CA SER A 459 -0.28 -18.02 -12.32
C SER A 459 -0.74 -19.36 -11.72
N ASN A 460 -2.02 -19.47 -11.35
CA ASN A 460 -2.58 -20.70 -10.77
C ASN A 460 -2.58 -21.87 -11.78
N VAL A 461 -3.02 -21.62 -13.01
CA VAL A 461 -3.00 -22.60 -14.10
C VAL A 461 -1.56 -23.02 -14.42
N SER A 462 -0.62 -22.07 -14.49
CA SER A 462 0.80 -22.36 -14.73
C SER A 462 1.38 -23.30 -13.68
N LYS A 463 0.99 -23.16 -12.40
CA LYS A 463 1.42 -24.08 -11.33
C LYS A 463 0.81 -25.47 -11.44
N LYS A 464 -0.40 -25.60 -12.01
CA LYS A 464 -1.08 -26.89 -12.19
C LYS A 464 -0.62 -27.65 -13.42
N LEU A 465 -0.22 -26.93 -14.46
CA LEU A 465 0.20 -27.50 -15.75
C LEU A 465 1.72 -27.74 -15.84
N ARG A 466 2.51 -27.16 -14.93
CA ARG A 466 3.89 -27.60 -14.65
C ARG A 466 3.87 -28.94 -13.92
#